data_AF-A0A7C3FFU9-F1
#
_entry.id   AF-A0A7C3FFU9-F1
#
_cell.length_a   1.000
_cell.length_b   1.000
_cell.length_c   1.000
_cell.angle_alpha   90.00
_cell.angle_beta   90.00
_cell.angle_gamma   90.00
#
_symmetry.space_group_name_H-M   'P 1'
#
loop_
_entity.id
_entity.type
_entity.pdbx_description
1 polymer ?
#
loop_
_entity_poly.entity_id
_entity_poly.type
_entity_poly.pdbx_seq_one_letter_code
_entity_poly.pdbx_strand_id
1 'polypeptide(L)'
;MKHPALKIWFLATIFPVFVAIIIRIIWEVVVNPSTSGLVMSILVILGLVGLYGLILYFTLKPNRKILTSPELWLGFAVMATLGLIAGIIHAIRFIPSPQVGLPWSLVIVCLYFSAGLSAYFMLLWFVWSLWKKKRDG
;
A
#
# COMPACT_ATOMS: atom_id res chain seq x y z
N MET A 1 3.98 19.25 2.17
CA MET A 1 3.43 19.26 0.80
C MET A 1 2.69 20.58 0.57
N LYS A 2 3.06 21.37 -0.45
CA LYS A 2 2.45 22.68 -0.73
C LYS A 2 1.10 22.60 -1.49
N HIS A 3 0.70 21.41 -1.96
CA HIS A 3 -0.54 21.21 -2.70
C HIS A 3 -1.62 20.52 -1.84
N PRO A 4 -2.76 21.16 -1.56
CA PRO A 4 -3.83 20.58 -0.73
C PRO A 4 -4.45 19.32 -1.35
N ALA A 5 -4.56 19.25 -2.68
CA ALA A 5 -5.07 18.06 -3.38
C ALA A 5 -4.23 16.80 -3.12
N LEU A 6 -2.88 16.91 -3.11
CA LEU A 6 -1.99 15.79 -2.82
C LEU A 6 -2.09 15.33 -1.36
N LYS A 7 -2.33 16.26 -0.42
CA LYS A 7 -2.59 15.92 0.98
C LYS A 7 -3.88 15.12 1.12
N ILE A 8 -4.95 15.58 0.47
CA ILE A 8 -6.26 14.89 0.50
C ILE A 8 -6.13 13.50 -0.14
N TRP A 9 -5.46 13.39 -1.29
CA TRP A 9 -5.25 12.11 -1.95
C TRP A 9 -4.42 11.14 -1.10
N PHE A 10 -3.36 11.62 -0.46
CA PHE A 10 -2.56 10.82 0.47
C PHE A 10 -3.40 10.30 1.65
N LEU A 11 -4.22 11.17 2.26
CA LEU A 11 -5.11 10.77 3.36
C LEU A 11 -6.17 9.76 2.90
N ALA A 12 -6.76 9.98 1.71
CA ALA A 12 -7.73 9.08 1.11
C ALA A 12 -7.13 7.70 0.76
N THR A 13 -5.83 7.62 0.51
CA THR A 13 -5.11 6.35 0.29
C THR A 13 -4.78 5.67 1.62
N ILE A 14 -4.36 6.41 2.64
CA ILE A 14 -3.93 5.85 3.93
C ILE A 14 -5.10 5.39 4.80
N PHE A 15 -6.18 6.16 4.83
CA PHE A 15 -7.35 5.84 5.64
C PHE A 15 -7.91 4.42 5.41
N PRO A 16 -8.19 3.97 4.17
CA PRO A 16 -8.69 2.62 3.93
C PRO A 16 -7.70 1.52 4.32
N VAL A 17 -6.39 1.78 4.27
CA VAL A 17 -5.37 0.83 4.75
C VAL A 17 -5.54 0.57 6.24
N PHE A 18 -5.63 1.64 7.04
CA PHE A 18 -5.82 1.49 8.50
C PHE A 18 -7.15 0.84 8.85
N VAL A 19 -8.24 1.22 8.16
CA VAL A 19 -9.55 0.60 8.34
C VAL A 19 -9.49 -0.91 8.02
N ALA A 20 -8.87 -1.29 6.89
CA ALA A 20 -8.73 -2.69 6.51
C ALA A 20 -7.92 -3.51 7.51
N ILE A 21 -6.84 -2.94 8.09
CA ILE A 21 -6.03 -3.61 9.11
C ILE A 21 -6.81 -3.81 10.40
N ILE A 22 -7.50 -2.78 10.88
CA ILE A 22 -8.30 -2.87 12.11
C ILE A 22 -9.37 -3.95 11.96
N ILE A 23 -10.13 -3.91 10.85
CA ILE A 23 -11.14 -4.92 10.54
C ILE A 23 -10.49 -6.30 10.44
N ARG A 24 -9.34 -6.43 9.78
CA ARG A 24 -8.64 -7.71 9.60
C ARG A 24 -8.19 -8.31 10.93
N ILE A 25 -7.59 -7.52 11.82
CA ILE A 25 -7.15 -7.99 13.14
C ILE A 25 -8.34 -8.45 13.97
N ILE A 26 -9.40 -7.63 14.05
CA ILE A 26 -10.61 -8.00 14.79
C ILE A 26 -11.21 -9.30 14.22
N TRP A 27 -11.27 -9.39 12.89
CA TRP A 27 -11.82 -10.55 12.20
C TRP A 27 -11.00 -11.83 12.42
N GLU A 28 -9.67 -11.77 12.38
CA GLU A 28 -8.82 -12.92 12.66
C GLU A 28 -8.90 -13.38 14.11
N VAL A 29 -9.07 -12.46 15.06
CA VAL A 29 -9.19 -12.80 16.48
C VAL A 29 -10.58 -13.37 16.81
N VAL A 30 -11.64 -12.79 16.25
CA VAL A 30 -13.03 -13.06 16.68
C VAL A 30 -13.77 -14.05 15.77
N VAL A 31 -13.49 -14.05 14.47
CA VAL A 31 -14.30 -14.75 13.46
C VAL A 31 -13.57 -15.94 12.83
N ASN A 32 -12.27 -15.79 12.54
CA ASN A 32 -11.49 -16.86 11.90
C ASN A 32 -10.08 -16.99 12.52
N PRO A 33 -9.98 -17.58 13.72
CA PRO A 33 -8.72 -17.78 14.42
C PRO A 33 -7.83 -18.73 13.62
N SER A 34 -6.85 -18.16 12.93
CA SER A 34 -5.88 -18.92 12.14
C SER A 34 -4.48 -18.38 12.37
N THR A 35 -3.56 -19.27 12.76
CA THR A 35 -2.15 -18.92 12.94
C THR A 35 -1.55 -18.37 11.65
N SER A 36 -1.93 -18.94 10.49
CA SER A 36 -1.51 -18.45 9.18
C SER A 36 -2.06 -17.06 8.87
N GLY A 37 -3.29 -16.76 9.24
CA GLY A 37 -3.87 -15.41 9.13
C GLY A 37 -3.11 -14.41 9.98
N LEU A 38 -2.92 -14.71 11.27
CA LEU A 38 -2.20 -13.83 12.20
C LEU A 38 -0.77 -13.55 11.73
N VAL A 39 -0.05 -14.57 11.25
CA VAL A 39 1.30 -14.39 10.67
C VAL A 39 1.24 -13.45 9.47
N MET A 40 0.28 -13.61 8.56
CA MET A 40 0.12 -12.71 7.41
C MET A 40 -0.20 -11.27 7.85
N SER A 41 -1.08 -11.09 8.84
CA SER A 41 -1.39 -9.76 9.38
C SER A 41 -0.17 -9.10 10.02
N ILE A 42 0.64 -9.85 10.78
CA ILE A 42 1.91 -9.34 11.33
C ILE A 42 2.86 -8.92 10.21
N LEU A 43 3.02 -9.74 9.16
CA LEU A 43 3.87 -9.41 8.02
C LEU A 43 3.39 -8.13 7.31
N VAL A 44 2.08 -7.96 7.14
CA VAL A 44 1.49 -6.73 6.57
C VAL A 44 1.77 -5.52 7.46
N ILE A 45 1.60 -5.65 8.77
CA ILE A 45 1.90 -4.58 9.75
C ILE A 45 3.39 -4.21 9.69
N LEU A 46 4.29 -5.19 9.70
CA LEU A 46 5.73 -4.96 9.61
C LEU A 46 6.11 -4.27 8.29
N GLY A 47 5.51 -4.69 7.17
CA GLY A 47 5.69 -4.05 5.87
C GLY A 47 5.26 -2.58 5.89
N LEU A 48 4.13 -2.28 6.52
CA LEU A 48 3.63 -0.91 6.66
C LEU A 48 4.48 -0.07 7.62
N VAL A 49 4.89 -0.62 8.75
CA VAL A 49 5.81 0.05 9.68
C VAL A 49 7.14 0.33 8.98
N GLY A 50 7.67 -0.62 8.21
CA GLY A 50 8.86 -0.42 7.40
C GLY A 50 8.69 0.68 6.36
N LEU A 51 7.57 0.72 5.65
CA LEU A 51 7.23 1.78 4.70
C LEU A 51 7.13 3.15 5.37
N TYR A 52 6.43 3.25 6.51
CA TYR A 52 6.33 4.51 7.25
C TYR A 52 7.66 4.93 7.88
N GLY A 53 8.45 3.98 8.37
CA GLY A 53 9.80 4.22 8.86
C GLY A 53 10.72 4.75 7.76
N LEU A 54 10.60 4.21 6.55
CA LEU A 54 11.29 4.70 5.36
C LEU A 54 10.86 6.14 5.02
N ILE A 55 9.55 6.42 4.99
CA ILE A 55 9.01 7.77 4.78
C ILE A 55 9.51 8.75 5.86
N LEU A 56 9.53 8.33 7.12
CA LEU A 56 9.96 9.14 8.26
C LEU A 56 11.47 9.40 8.22
N TYR A 57 12.28 8.37 7.99
CA TYR A 57 13.73 8.47 7.83
C TYR A 57 14.08 9.49 6.75
N PHE A 58 13.40 9.40 5.61
CA PHE A 58 13.56 10.33 4.51
C PHE A 58 13.04 11.74 4.79
N THR A 59 12.07 11.90 5.70
CA THR A 59 11.58 13.21 6.14
C THR A 59 12.56 13.89 7.11
N LEU A 60 13.18 13.13 8.03
CA LEU A 60 14.03 13.66 9.11
C LEU A 60 15.49 13.89 8.71
N LYS A 61 16.07 13.03 7.85
CA LYS A 61 17.43 13.21 7.29
C LYS A 61 17.37 13.14 5.77
N PRO A 62 16.87 14.19 5.11
CA PRO A 62 16.68 14.16 3.67
C PRO A 62 18.04 14.31 2.98
N ASN A 63 18.71 13.21 2.64
CA ASN A 63 19.63 13.25 1.52
C ASN A 63 18.80 13.37 0.24
N ARG A 64 18.40 14.61 -0.08
CA ARG A 64 17.48 14.93 -1.17
C ARG A 64 17.94 14.36 -2.51
N LYS A 65 19.25 14.25 -2.74
CA LYS A 65 19.81 13.68 -3.98
C LYS A 65 19.41 12.22 -4.18
N ILE A 66 19.54 11.39 -3.14
CA ILE A 66 19.15 9.97 -3.18
C ILE A 66 17.63 9.86 -3.24
N LEU A 67 16.93 10.72 -2.51
CA LEU A 67 15.47 10.73 -2.43
C LEU A 67 14.73 11.16 -3.69
N THR A 68 15.39 11.88 -4.59
CA THR A 68 14.83 12.24 -5.89
C THR A 68 15.47 11.46 -7.03
N SER A 69 16.30 10.45 -6.72
CA SER A 69 16.89 9.57 -7.74
C SER A 69 15.78 8.82 -8.47
N PRO A 70 15.62 9.04 -9.79
CA PRO A 70 14.63 8.31 -10.56
C PRO A 70 14.89 6.81 -10.57
N GLU A 71 16.15 6.39 -10.46
CA GLU A 71 16.56 4.98 -10.46
C GLU A 71 16.04 4.25 -9.21
N LEU A 72 16.15 4.88 -8.04
CA LEU A 72 15.56 4.37 -6.79
C LEU A 72 14.04 4.23 -6.90
N TRP A 73 13.37 5.27 -7.39
CA TRP A 73 11.91 5.30 -7.49
C TRP A 73 11.36 4.40 -8.59
N LEU A 74 12.14 4.14 -9.65
CA LEU A 74 11.83 3.11 -10.63
C LEU A 74 11.88 1.72 -9.98
N GLY A 75 12.87 1.45 -9.12
CA GLY A 75 12.92 0.21 -8.34
C GLY A 75 11.68 0.04 -7.46
N PHE A 76 11.26 1.09 -6.74
CA PHE A 76 10.00 1.07 -5.97
C PHE A 76 8.77 0.87 -6.87
N ALA A 77 8.72 1.51 -8.04
CA ALA A 77 7.63 1.32 -8.99
C ALA A 77 7.52 -0.14 -9.45
N VAL A 78 8.64 -0.76 -9.83
CA VAL A 78 8.68 -2.18 -10.24
C VAL A 78 8.22 -3.09 -9.10
N MET A 79 8.73 -2.90 -7.88
CA MET A 79 8.28 -3.67 -6.71
C MET A 79 6.79 -3.51 -6.44
N ALA A 80 6.28 -2.27 -6.52
CA ALA A 80 4.86 -1.98 -6.34
C ALA A 80 3.99 -2.60 -7.45
N THR A 81 4.46 -2.61 -8.70
CA THR A 81 3.77 -3.28 -9.82
C THR A 81 3.65 -4.77 -9.57
N LEU A 82 4.75 -5.43 -9.16
CA LEU A 82 4.73 -6.85 -8.83
C LEU A 82 3.80 -7.15 -7.65
N GLY A 83 3.82 -6.30 -6.63
CA GLY A 83 2.89 -6.39 -5.50
C GLY A 83 1.42 -6.24 -5.92
N LEU A 84 1.11 -5.29 -6.80
CA LEU A 84 -0.23 -5.09 -7.33
C LEU A 84 -0.69 -6.30 -8.17
N ILE A 85 0.18 -6.84 -9.04
CA ILE A 85 -0.11 -8.05 -9.81
C ILE A 85 -0.39 -9.24 -8.88
N ALA A 86 0.44 -9.44 -7.86
CA ALA A 86 0.22 -10.49 -6.87
C ALA A 86 -1.12 -10.30 -6.12
N GLY A 87 -1.45 -9.06 -5.77
CA GLY A 87 -2.74 -8.70 -5.16
C GLY A 87 -3.94 -9.00 -6.07
N ILE A 88 -3.84 -8.67 -7.37
CA ILE A 88 -4.88 -8.99 -8.38
C ILE A 88 -5.07 -10.51 -8.47
N ILE A 89 -3.97 -11.27 -8.61
CA ILE A 89 -4.02 -12.74 -8.68
C ILE A 89 -4.67 -13.31 -7.41
N HIS A 90 -4.31 -12.78 -6.23
CA HIS A 90 -4.89 -13.20 -4.97
C HIS A 90 -6.40 -12.90 -4.92
N ALA A 91 -6.83 -11.71 -5.35
CA ALA A 91 -8.24 -11.34 -5.41
C ALA A 91 -9.05 -12.24 -6.36
N ILE A 92 -8.54 -12.50 -7.57
CA ILE A 92 -9.18 -13.39 -8.55
C ILE A 92 -9.33 -14.81 -7.99
N ARG A 93 -8.37 -15.30 -7.22
CA ARG A 93 -8.45 -16.62 -6.56
C ARG A 93 -9.34 -16.61 -5.33
N PHE A 94 -9.43 -15.48 -4.63
CA PHE A 94 -10.23 -15.32 -3.43
C PHE A 94 -11.73 -15.26 -3.73
N ILE A 95 -12.16 -14.56 -4.79
CA ILE A 95 -13.57 -14.40 -5.15
C ILE A 95 -14.33 -15.74 -5.29
N PRO A 96 -13.82 -16.78 -5.98
CA PRO A 96 -14.50 -18.06 -6.07
C PRO A 96 -14.26 -18.97 -4.86
N SER A 97 -13.47 -18.54 -3.87
CA SER A 97 -13.11 -19.39 -2.73
C SER A 97 -14.22 -19.41 -1.67
N PRO A 98 -14.38 -20.49 -0.88
CA PRO A 98 -15.35 -20.53 0.22
C PRO A 98 -15.17 -19.41 1.24
N GLN A 99 -13.96 -18.88 1.36
CA GLN A 99 -13.62 -17.78 2.27
C GLN A 99 -14.31 -16.46 1.89
N VAL A 100 -14.77 -16.30 0.64
CA VAL A 100 -15.58 -15.14 0.22
C VAL A 100 -16.91 -15.07 0.97
N GLY A 101 -17.44 -16.22 1.41
CA GLY A 101 -18.70 -16.30 2.16
C GLY A 101 -18.58 -15.88 3.62
N LEU A 102 -17.36 -15.71 4.14
CA LEU A 102 -17.16 -15.24 5.51
C LEU A 102 -17.56 -13.77 5.65
N PRO A 103 -18.17 -13.36 6.78
CA PRO A 103 -18.55 -11.98 7.01
C PRO A 103 -17.36 -11.03 6.79
N TRP A 104 -17.61 -9.90 6.13
CA TRP A 104 -16.63 -8.83 5.87
C TRP A 104 -15.45 -9.18 4.95
N SER A 105 -15.29 -10.42 4.53
CA SER A 105 -14.10 -10.86 3.80
C SER A 105 -13.98 -10.14 2.43
N LEU A 106 -15.08 -10.01 1.70
CA LEU A 106 -15.15 -9.25 0.45
C LEU A 106 -14.88 -7.76 0.67
N VAL A 107 -15.45 -7.17 1.73
CA VAL A 107 -15.23 -5.76 2.08
C VAL A 107 -13.76 -5.48 2.35
N ILE A 108 -13.09 -6.35 3.12
CA ILE A 108 -11.66 -6.24 3.43
C ILE A 108 -10.82 -6.30 2.14
N VAL A 109 -11.11 -7.25 1.25
CA VAL A 109 -10.40 -7.38 -0.03
C VAL A 109 -10.60 -6.16 -0.91
N CYS A 110 -11.83 -5.65 -1.02
CA CYS A 110 -12.12 -4.43 -1.78
C CYS A 110 -11.37 -3.21 -1.21
N LEU A 111 -11.37 -3.03 0.12
CA LEU A 111 -10.66 -1.93 0.77
C LEU A 111 -9.15 -1.99 0.50
N TYR A 112 -8.52 -3.16 0.68
CA TYR A 112 -7.11 -3.34 0.37
C TYR A 112 -6.79 -3.10 -1.10
N PHE A 113 -7.63 -3.60 -1.99
CA PHE A 113 -7.44 -3.46 -3.43
C PHE A 113 -7.54 -2.00 -3.87
N SER A 114 -8.59 -1.28 -3.44
CA SER A 114 -8.76 0.13 -3.73
C SER A 114 -7.63 0.98 -3.15
N ALA A 115 -7.20 0.70 -1.92
CA ALA A 115 -6.07 1.38 -1.29
C ALA A 115 -4.76 1.14 -2.04
N GLY A 116 -4.47 -0.11 -2.38
CA GLY A 116 -3.27 -0.50 -3.14
C GLY A 116 -3.24 0.14 -4.53
N LEU A 117 -4.36 0.15 -5.23
CA LEU A 117 -4.49 0.78 -6.55
C LEU A 117 -4.29 2.30 -6.47
N SER A 118 -4.89 2.96 -5.47
CA SER A 118 -4.71 4.41 -5.24
C SER A 118 -3.25 4.74 -4.92
N ALA A 119 -2.61 3.97 -4.03
CA ALA A 119 -1.20 4.13 -3.68
C ALA A 119 -0.29 3.94 -4.90
N TYR A 120 -0.60 2.98 -5.76
CA TYR A 120 0.14 2.73 -6.99
C TYR A 120 0.04 3.91 -7.97
N PHE A 121 -1.16 4.49 -8.17
CA PHE A 121 -1.30 5.69 -8.99
C PHE A 121 -0.55 6.90 -8.42
N MET A 122 -0.55 7.07 -7.10
CA MET A 122 0.27 8.11 -6.45
C MET A 122 1.77 7.91 -6.71
N LEU A 123 2.24 6.67 -6.61
CA LEU A 123 3.63 6.31 -6.88
C LEU A 123 4.02 6.60 -8.33
N LEU A 124 3.20 6.19 -9.30
CA LEU A 124 3.45 6.46 -10.71
C LEU A 124 3.46 7.96 -11.00
N TRP A 125 2.51 8.72 -10.43
CA TRP A 125 2.49 10.17 -10.56
C TRP A 125 3.78 10.80 -10.00
N PHE A 126 4.25 10.33 -8.85
CA PHE A 126 5.46 10.82 -8.23
C PHE A 126 6.71 10.50 -9.08
N VAL A 127 6.85 9.25 -9.54
CA VAL A 127 7.94 8.82 -10.44
C VAL A 127 7.95 9.66 -11.72
N TRP A 128 6.79 9.87 -12.34
CA TRP A 128 6.65 10.73 -13.51
C TRP A 128 7.11 12.16 -13.21
N SER A 129 6.71 12.72 -12.07
CA SER A 129 7.08 14.10 -11.69
C SER A 129 8.60 14.28 -11.54
N LEU A 130 9.29 13.26 -10.98
CA LEU A 130 10.74 13.24 -10.87
C LEU A 130 11.41 13.14 -12.24
N TRP A 131 10.90 12.27 -13.10
CA TRP A 131 11.44 12.09 -14.44
C TRP A 131 11.28 13.34 -15.30
N LYS A 132 10.11 13.99 -15.27
CA LYS A 132 9.88 15.27 -15.93
C LYS A 132 10.86 16.33 -15.46
N LYS A 133 11.06 16.45 -14.14
CA LYS A 133 12.01 17.42 -13.56
C LYS A 133 13.46 17.18 -14.00
N LYS A 134 13.89 15.93 -14.17
CA LYS A 134 15.24 15.57 -14.68
C LYS A 134 15.40 15.85 -16.17
N ARG A 135 14.31 15.84 -16.94
CA ARG A 135 14.33 16.17 -18.38
C ARG A 135 14.36 17.68 -18.62
N ASP A 136 13.62 18.43 -17.83
CA ASP A 136 13.38 19.87 -18.05
C ASP A 136 14.43 20.78 -17.36
N GLY A 137 15.39 20.23 -16.62
CA GLY A 137 16.44 20.97 -15.90
C GLY A 137 17.81 20.36 -16.07
#